data_AF-A0A7S1LN74-F1
#
_entry.id   AF-A0A7S1LN74-F1
#
_cell.length_a   1.000
_cell.length_b   1.000
_cell.length_c   1.000
_cell.angle_alpha   90.00
_cell.angle_beta   90.00
_cell.angle_gamma   90.00
#
_symmetry.space_group_name_H-M   'P 1'
#
loop_
_entity.id
_entity.type
_entity.pdbx_description
1 polymer ?
#
loop_
_entity_poly.entity_id
_entity_poly.type
_entity_poly.pdbx_seq_one_letter_code
_entity_poly.pdbx_strand_id
1 'polypeptide(L)'
;GVCNNSGDALAGCVPEGGRLLWYVRHGESTGNVAKSKAQALDEKEGGTRQFEEYRTSDLYVDTPLSEKGLSQAAEVAQQVASWQAKPALVVCSALTRAIQTAAIMFWRELAAGSARLVIRPELREFYPDNNENKGRPVGELRRCPRLRALQQWPVIEAALVNAAVAEWQGAWDEQWAQGEGWEAHCGGDGRLGALA
;
A
#
# COMPACT_ATOMS: atom_id res chain seq x y z
N GLY A 1 4.27 2.99 -11.55
CA GLY A 1 3.26 3.78 -10.81
C GLY A 1 3.32 5.19 -11.34
N VAL A 2 2.18 5.85 -11.47
CA VAL A 2 2.14 7.28 -11.80
C VAL A 2 2.07 8.01 -10.46
N CYS A 3 3.13 8.75 -10.11
CA CYS A 3 3.08 9.74 -9.04
C CYS A 3 2.90 11.09 -9.71
N ASN A 4 1.67 11.60 -9.75
CA ASN A 4 1.44 12.97 -10.22
C ASN A 4 1.85 13.93 -9.11
N ASN A 5 3.03 14.54 -9.23
CA ASN A 5 3.49 15.56 -8.29
C ASN A 5 2.89 16.93 -8.61
N SER A 6 1.57 17.06 -8.46
CA SER A 6 0.94 18.39 -8.47
C SER A 6 1.31 19.22 -7.25
N GLY A 7 1.84 18.59 -6.19
CA GLY A 7 2.18 19.26 -4.93
C GLY A 7 3.39 20.20 -5.04
N ASP A 8 4.36 19.93 -5.92
CA ASP A 8 5.50 20.85 -6.13
C ASP A 8 5.05 22.21 -6.67
N ALA A 9 4.07 22.23 -7.58
CA ALA A 9 3.51 23.48 -8.10
C ALA A 9 2.77 24.28 -7.01
N LEU A 10 2.30 23.60 -5.96
CA LEU A 10 1.55 24.19 -4.85
C LEU A 10 2.44 24.52 -3.65
N ALA A 11 3.68 24.03 -3.59
CA ALA A 11 4.56 24.16 -2.43
C ALA A 11 4.83 25.62 -2.04
N GLY A 12 4.97 26.52 -3.02
CA GLY A 12 5.14 27.95 -2.79
C GLY A 12 3.86 28.71 -2.47
N CYS A 13 2.70 28.06 -2.52
CA CYS A 13 1.37 28.70 -2.41
C CYS A 13 0.52 28.12 -1.27
N VAL A 14 1.08 27.28 -0.40
CA VAL A 14 0.35 26.71 0.73
C VAL A 14 0.03 27.83 1.72
N PRO A 15 -1.26 28.10 2.04
CA PRO A 15 -1.62 29.12 3.02
C PRO A 15 -1.12 28.73 4.42
N GLU A 16 -1.04 29.71 5.32
CA GLU A 16 -0.69 29.46 6.72
C GLU A 16 -1.63 28.38 7.32
N GLY A 17 -1.05 27.39 8.00
CA GLY A 17 -1.78 26.25 8.53
C GLY A 17 -2.15 25.15 7.51
N GLY A 18 -2.02 25.41 6.21
CA GLY A 18 -2.26 24.44 5.14
C GLY A 18 -1.28 23.26 5.16
N ARG A 19 -1.66 22.17 4.48
CA ARG A 19 -0.84 20.97 4.30
C ARG A 19 -0.94 20.47 2.86
N LEU A 20 0.15 19.92 2.36
CA LEU A 20 0.18 19.22 1.07
C LEU A 20 -0.12 17.73 1.28
N LEU A 21 -0.91 17.18 0.37
CA LEU A 21 -1.26 15.77 0.37
C LEU A 21 -0.97 15.19 -1.02
N TRP A 22 -0.20 14.11 -1.04
CA TRP A 22 0.12 13.36 -2.25
C TRP A 22 -0.55 12.00 -2.20
N TYR A 23 -1.20 11.62 -3.29
CA TYR A 23 -1.75 10.28 -3.48
C TYR A 23 -0.84 9.49 -4.40
N VAL A 24 -0.41 8.33 -3.93
CA VAL A 24 0.50 7.45 -4.68
C VAL A 24 -0.11 6.07 -4.73
N ARG A 25 -0.26 5.54 -5.94
CA ARG A 25 -0.58 4.13 -6.15
C ARG A 25 0.69 3.29 -6.12
N HIS A 26 0.60 2.10 -5.53
CA HIS A 26 1.71 1.14 -5.51
C HIS A 26 2.21 0.80 -6.93
N GLY A 27 3.47 0.35 -7.03
CA GLY A 27 4.00 -0.23 -8.26
C GLY A 27 3.29 -1.53 -8.65
N GLU A 28 3.53 -2.04 -9.86
CA GLU A 28 2.96 -3.33 -10.29
C GLU A 28 3.30 -4.46 -9.30
N SER A 29 2.30 -5.25 -8.89
CA SER A 29 2.50 -6.42 -8.03
C SER A 29 2.55 -7.72 -8.82
N THR A 30 3.13 -8.77 -8.23
CA THR A 30 3.08 -10.11 -8.82
C THR A 30 1.63 -10.62 -8.93
N GLY A 31 0.74 -10.16 -8.03
CA GLY A 31 -0.71 -10.38 -8.13
C GLY A 31 -1.31 -9.72 -9.37
N ASN A 32 -0.94 -8.47 -9.68
CA ASN A 32 -1.41 -7.82 -10.92
C ASN A 32 -0.95 -8.58 -12.17
N VAL A 33 0.31 -9.05 -12.18
CA VAL A 33 0.84 -9.84 -13.30
C VAL A 33 0.08 -11.17 -13.44
N ALA A 34 -0.17 -11.87 -12.34
CA ALA A 34 -0.90 -13.14 -12.35
C ALA A 34 -2.35 -12.95 -12.79
N LYS A 35 -3.03 -11.91 -12.29
CA LYS A 35 -4.38 -11.52 -12.68
C LYS A 35 -4.50 -11.31 -14.18
N SER A 36 -3.64 -10.46 -14.75
CA SER A 36 -3.66 -10.15 -16.17
C SER A 36 -3.38 -11.39 -17.03
N LYS A 37 -2.50 -12.30 -16.57
CA LYS A 37 -2.23 -13.57 -17.26
C LYS A 37 -3.43 -14.50 -17.25
N ALA A 38 -4.07 -14.67 -16.09
CA ALA A 38 -5.28 -15.48 -15.95
C ALA A 38 -6.40 -14.98 -16.87
N GLN A 39 -6.67 -13.66 -16.85
CA GLN A 39 -7.69 -13.05 -17.71
C GLN A 39 -7.39 -13.23 -19.19
N ALA A 40 -6.13 -13.05 -19.63
CA ALA A 40 -5.76 -13.22 -21.04
C ALA A 40 -5.87 -14.69 -21.52
N LEU A 41 -5.60 -15.66 -20.64
CA LEU A 41 -5.78 -17.08 -20.95
C LEU A 41 -7.27 -17.44 -21.07
N ASP A 42 -8.07 -16.99 -20.12
CA ASP A 42 -9.53 -17.19 -20.11
C ASP A 42 -10.21 -16.56 -21.34
N GLU A 43 -9.79 -15.36 -21.74
CA GLU A 43 -10.26 -14.71 -22.98
C GLU A 43 -9.94 -15.54 -24.22
N LYS A 44 -8.73 -16.14 -24.27
CA LYS A 44 -8.29 -16.98 -25.39
C LYS A 44 -9.01 -18.34 -25.41
N GLU A 45 -9.29 -18.92 -24.25
CA GLU A 45 -9.89 -20.26 -24.10
C GLU A 45 -11.42 -20.22 -24.07
N GLY A 46 -12.03 -19.05 -23.89
CA GLY A 46 -13.48 -18.89 -23.80
C GLY A 46 -14.07 -19.39 -22.47
N GLY A 47 -13.49 -18.97 -21.34
CA GLY A 47 -13.91 -19.40 -20.01
C GLY A 47 -13.53 -18.44 -18.88
N THR A 48 -13.58 -18.91 -17.63
CA THR A 48 -13.19 -18.14 -16.41
C THR A 48 -12.33 -18.97 -15.45
N ARG A 49 -11.86 -20.14 -15.89
CA ARG A 49 -11.21 -21.12 -15.01
C ARG A 49 -9.93 -20.57 -14.40
N GLN A 50 -9.10 -19.91 -15.20
CA GLN A 50 -7.79 -19.42 -14.75
C GLN A 50 -7.97 -18.27 -13.76
N PHE A 51 -8.96 -17.42 -13.99
CA PHE A 51 -9.30 -16.30 -13.11
C PHE A 51 -9.92 -16.78 -11.80
N GLU A 52 -10.75 -17.82 -11.81
CA GLU A 52 -11.24 -18.45 -10.57
C GLU A 52 -10.09 -19.09 -9.78
N GLU A 53 -9.18 -19.83 -10.42
CA GLU A 53 -8.01 -20.40 -9.75
C GLU A 53 -7.13 -19.31 -9.11
N TYR A 54 -6.94 -18.19 -9.81
CA TYR A 54 -6.27 -17.00 -9.26
C TYR A 54 -7.00 -16.46 -8.02
N ARG A 55 -8.33 -16.33 -8.07
CA ARG A 55 -9.16 -15.81 -6.97
C ARG A 55 -9.21 -16.72 -5.75
N THR A 56 -8.97 -18.02 -5.90
CA THR A 56 -9.03 -18.98 -4.79
C THR A 56 -7.66 -19.42 -4.27
N SER A 57 -6.58 -19.12 -4.99
CA SER A 57 -5.23 -19.56 -4.61
C SER A 57 -4.57 -18.67 -3.55
N ASP A 58 -4.18 -19.27 -2.43
CA ASP A 58 -3.45 -18.60 -1.34
C ASP A 58 -2.10 -18.02 -1.79
N LEU A 59 -1.55 -18.49 -2.92
CA LEU A 59 -0.30 -17.97 -3.50
C LEU A 59 -0.40 -16.49 -3.88
N TYR A 60 -1.61 -15.99 -4.10
CA TYR A 60 -1.87 -14.62 -4.50
C TYR A 60 -2.37 -13.74 -3.35
N VAL A 61 -2.35 -14.24 -2.10
CA VAL A 61 -2.66 -13.41 -0.93
C VAL A 61 -1.51 -12.43 -0.65
N ASP A 62 -1.86 -11.15 -0.46
CA ASP A 62 -0.93 -10.07 -0.12
C ASP A 62 0.38 -10.06 -0.94
N THR A 63 0.23 -10.07 -2.27
CA THR A 63 1.39 -10.19 -3.16
C THR A 63 2.37 -9.01 -3.07
N PRO A 64 3.68 -9.27 -3.20
CA PRO A 64 4.70 -8.22 -3.27
C PRO A 64 4.71 -7.52 -4.64
N LEU A 65 5.49 -6.45 -4.74
CA LEU A 65 5.87 -5.84 -6.02
C LEU A 65 6.54 -6.85 -6.95
N SER A 66 6.24 -6.76 -8.25
CA SER A 66 7.02 -7.40 -9.32
C SER A 66 8.37 -6.68 -9.50
N GLU A 67 9.29 -7.24 -10.27
CA GLU A 67 10.55 -6.56 -10.62
C GLU A 67 10.29 -5.19 -11.27
N LYS A 68 9.31 -5.14 -12.19
CA LYS A 68 8.85 -3.89 -12.80
C LYS A 68 8.26 -2.93 -11.75
N GLY A 69 7.48 -3.43 -10.79
CA GLY A 69 6.96 -2.63 -9.68
C GLY A 69 8.05 -2.04 -8.80
N LEU A 70 9.12 -2.79 -8.52
CA LEU A 70 10.29 -2.31 -7.80
C LEU A 70 11.00 -1.19 -8.56
N SER A 71 11.24 -1.37 -9.86
CA SER A 71 11.84 -0.33 -10.71
C SER A 71 10.97 0.94 -10.75
N GLN A 72 9.65 0.79 -10.89
CA GLN A 72 8.73 1.92 -10.85
C GLN A 72 8.81 2.70 -9.53
N ALA A 73 8.89 2.02 -8.39
CA ALA A 73 9.03 2.69 -7.10
C ALA A 73 10.38 3.42 -6.98
N ALA A 74 11.45 2.82 -7.50
CA ALA A 74 12.78 3.43 -7.53
C ALA A 74 12.87 4.66 -8.45
N GLU A 75 12.24 4.62 -9.62
CA GLU A 75 12.13 5.77 -10.53
C GLU A 75 11.42 6.94 -9.85
N VAL A 76 10.33 6.67 -9.13
CA VAL A 76 9.62 7.70 -8.39
C VAL A 76 10.47 8.24 -7.23
N ALA A 77 11.30 7.41 -6.57
CA ALA A 77 12.23 7.88 -5.55
C ALA A 77 13.21 8.95 -6.08
N GLN A 78 13.62 8.83 -7.36
CA GLN A 78 14.45 9.86 -8.01
C GLN A 78 13.69 11.18 -8.19
N GLN A 79 12.39 11.11 -8.49
CA GLN A 79 11.54 12.29 -8.58
C GLN A 79 11.31 12.91 -7.20
N VAL A 80 11.06 12.08 -6.17
CA VAL A 80 10.92 12.56 -4.78
C VAL A 80 12.14 13.37 -4.39
N ALA A 81 13.35 12.94 -4.77
CA ALA A 81 14.58 13.68 -4.48
C ALA A 81 14.54 15.13 -4.97
N SER A 82 13.89 15.41 -6.10
CA SER A 82 13.77 16.76 -6.66
C SER A 82 12.58 17.56 -6.12
N TRP A 83 11.70 16.97 -5.30
CA TRP A 83 10.55 17.69 -4.75
C TRP A 83 10.98 18.88 -3.90
N GLN A 84 10.28 20.01 -4.08
CA GLN A 84 10.51 21.23 -3.31
C GLN A 84 10.06 21.04 -1.86
N ALA A 85 8.90 20.41 -1.68
CA ALA A 85 8.37 20.03 -0.37
C ALA A 85 8.59 18.54 -0.14
N LYS A 86 9.13 18.19 1.04
CA LYS A 86 9.30 16.80 1.46
C LYS A 86 8.16 16.39 2.39
N PRO A 87 7.67 15.14 2.30
CA PRO A 87 6.67 14.66 3.24
C PRO A 87 7.28 14.53 4.63
N ALA A 88 6.53 14.97 5.65
CA ALA A 88 6.83 14.65 7.05
C ALA A 88 6.16 13.33 7.51
N LEU A 89 5.20 12.83 6.73
CA LEU A 89 4.40 11.65 7.04
C LEU A 89 4.12 10.87 5.76
N VAL A 90 4.37 9.56 5.81
CA VAL A 90 4.01 8.60 4.77
C VAL A 90 2.99 7.64 5.38
N VAL A 91 1.80 7.57 4.77
CA VAL A 91 0.73 6.66 5.21
C VAL A 91 0.46 5.66 4.09
N CYS A 92 0.47 4.36 4.38
CA CYS A 92 0.17 3.33 3.38
C CYS A 92 -0.71 2.21 3.94
N SER A 93 -1.31 1.41 3.05
CA SER A 93 -2.06 0.23 3.45
C SER A 93 -1.16 -0.85 4.05
N ALA A 94 -1.76 -1.81 4.76
CA ALA A 94 -1.05 -2.96 5.31
C ALA A 94 -0.65 -4.02 4.27
N LEU A 95 -0.80 -3.74 2.97
CA LEU A 95 -0.44 -4.67 1.90
C LEU A 95 1.06 -4.56 1.58
N THR A 96 1.72 -5.69 1.40
CA THR A 96 3.16 -5.82 1.16
C THR A 96 3.62 -4.91 0.03
N ARG A 97 2.91 -4.89 -1.10
CA ARG A 97 3.23 -4.02 -2.24
C ARG A 97 3.18 -2.52 -1.91
N ALA A 98 2.27 -2.11 -1.02
CA ALA A 98 2.13 -0.71 -0.60
C ALA A 98 3.26 -0.32 0.36
N ILE A 99 3.57 -1.20 1.32
CA ILE A 99 4.71 -1.02 2.24
C ILE A 99 6.03 -0.95 1.44
N GLN A 100 6.24 -1.85 0.49
CA GLN A 100 7.42 -1.84 -0.38
C GLN A 100 7.49 -0.54 -1.19
N THR A 101 6.38 -0.11 -1.81
CA THR A 101 6.38 1.14 -2.58
C THR A 101 6.73 2.33 -1.70
N ALA A 102 6.11 2.46 -0.53
CA ALA A 102 6.38 3.56 0.41
C ALA A 102 7.83 3.58 0.88
N ALA A 103 8.36 2.42 1.28
CA ALA A 103 9.73 2.28 1.77
C ALA A 103 10.77 2.61 0.69
N ILE A 104 10.54 2.18 -0.55
CA ILE A 104 11.45 2.44 -1.67
C ILE A 104 11.35 3.89 -2.12
N MET A 105 10.14 4.43 -2.27
CA MET A 105 9.93 5.79 -2.78
C MET A 105 10.49 6.86 -1.84
N PHE A 106 10.29 6.71 -0.53
CA PHE A 106 10.66 7.71 0.49
C PHE A 106 11.89 7.28 1.30
N TRP A 107 12.75 6.44 0.72
CA TRP A 107 13.82 5.80 1.47
C TRP A 107 14.77 6.80 2.15
N ARG A 108 15.02 7.96 1.53
CA ARG A 108 15.91 8.99 2.07
C ARG A 108 15.28 9.67 3.27
N GLU A 109 14.03 10.07 3.14
CA GLU A 109 13.28 10.78 4.17
C GLU A 109 13.03 9.88 5.39
N LEU A 110 12.73 8.59 5.15
CA LEU A 110 12.59 7.59 6.21
C LEU A 110 13.93 7.30 6.90
N ALA A 111 15.03 7.16 6.15
CA ALA A 111 16.35 6.91 6.71
C ALA A 111 16.89 8.12 7.50
N ALA A 112 16.59 9.34 7.04
CA ALA A 112 16.95 10.58 7.72
C ALA A 112 16.05 10.89 8.93
N GLY A 113 14.93 10.18 9.10
CA GLY A 113 13.92 10.47 10.13
C GLY A 113 13.13 11.76 9.88
N SER A 114 13.26 12.36 8.69
CA SER A 114 12.48 13.55 8.31
C SER A 114 11.04 13.21 7.93
N ALA A 115 10.76 11.94 7.61
CA ALA A 115 9.42 11.40 7.44
C ALA A 115 9.14 10.25 8.41
N ARG A 116 7.92 10.21 8.97
CA ARG A 116 7.40 9.05 9.71
C ARG A 116 6.61 8.14 8.79
N LEU A 117 6.82 6.82 8.89
CA LEU A 117 5.97 5.82 8.25
C LEU A 117 4.83 5.40 9.19
N VAL A 118 3.60 5.37 8.68
CA VAL A 118 2.40 4.85 9.37
C VAL A 118 1.68 3.87 8.44
N ILE A 119 1.34 2.70 8.95
CA ILE A 119 0.63 1.66 8.20
C ILE A 119 -0.82 1.63 8.66
N ARG A 120 -1.79 1.71 7.73
CA ARG A 120 -3.23 1.81 8.00
C ARG A 120 -4.00 0.75 7.23
N PRO A 121 -4.48 -0.32 7.88
CA PRO A 121 -5.29 -1.37 7.24
C PRO A 121 -6.52 -0.84 6.49
N GLU A 122 -7.06 0.30 6.90
CA GLU A 122 -8.25 0.94 6.31
C GLU A 122 -8.00 1.48 4.90
N LEU A 123 -6.73 1.59 4.49
CA LEU A 123 -6.33 2.02 3.14
C LEU A 123 -6.21 0.87 2.14
N ARG A 124 -6.66 -0.34 2.48
CA ARG A 124 -6.67 -1.48 1.54
C ARG A 124 -7.59 -1.20 0.35
N GLU A 125 -7.30 -1.85 -0.77
CA GLU A 125 -8.06 -1.69 -2.01
C GLU A 125 -9.49 -2.24 -1.87
N PHE A 126 -10.47 -1.49 -2.37
CA PHE A 126 -11.91 -1.81 -2.37
C PHE A 126 -12.28 -2.94 -3.34
N TYR A 127 -11.73 -4.15 -3.16
CA TYR A 127 -12.17 -5.40 -3.80
C TYR A 127 -11.73 -6.60 -2.94
N PRO A 128 -12.46 -6.96 -1.86
CA PRO A 128 -12.06 -8.02 -0.92
C PRO A 128 -11.96 -9.40 -1.56
N ASP A 129 -12.77 -9.67 -2.58
CA ASP A 129 -12.77 -10.97 -3.27
C ASP A 129 -11.51 -11.21 -4.12
N ASN A 130 -10.72 -10.15 -4.35
CA ASN A 130 -9.44 -10.29 -5.02
C ASN A 130 -8.41 -10.74 -3.98
N ASN A 131 -7.85 -11.94 -4.14
CA ASN A 131 -6.88 -12.50 -3.19
C ASN A 131 -5.70 -11.57 -2.92
N GLU A 132 -5.24 -10.80 -3.91
CA GLU A 132 -4.14 -9.86 -3.71
C GLU A 132 -4.47 -8.72 -2.74
N ASN A 133 -5.75 -8.47 -2.47
CA ASN A 133 -6.20 -7.45 -1.53
C ASN A 133 -6.44 -8.00 -0.12
N LYS A 134 -6.43 -9.32 0.06
CA LYS A 134 -6.48 -9.94 1.37
C LYS A 134 -5.19 -9.60 2.13
N GLY A 135 -5.37 -8.99 3.30
CA GLY A 135 -4.26 -8.63 4.18
C GLY A 135 -3.71 -9.86 4.90
N ARG A 136 -2.68 -9.63 5.72
CA ARG A 136 -2.13 -10.65 6.62
C ARG A 136 -1.99 -10.09 8.03
N PRO A 137 -2.06 -10.94 9.07
CA PRO A 137 -1.77 -10.52 10.43
C PRO A 137 -0.39 -9.84 10.54
N VAL A 138 -0.24 -8.88 11.45
CA VAL A 138 1.03 -8.15 11.68
C VAL A 138 2.19 -9.11 11.95
N GLY A 139 1.95 -10.21 12.69
CA GLY A 139 2.97 -11.23 12.95
C GLY A 139 3.49 -11.93 11.68
N GLU A 140 2.68 -12.04 10.64
CA GLU A 140 3.12 -12.54 9.33
C GLU A 140 3.86 -11.48 8.52
N LEU A 141 3.37 -10.23 8.51
CA LEU A 141 4.08 -9.11 7.88
C LEU A 141 5.50 -8.95 8.46
N ARG A 142 5.66 -9.12 9.78
CA ARG A 142 6.96 -9.08 10.48
C ARG A 142 7.94 -10.18 10.05
N ARG A 143 7.40 -11.31 9.59
CA ARG A 143 8.16 -12.46 9.09
C ARG A 143 8.29 -12.46 7.56
N CYS A 144 7.68 -11.51 6.86
CA CYS A 144 7.69 -11.45 5.41
C CYS A 144 9.12 -11.26 4.87
N PRO A 145 9.69 -12.23 4.12
CA PRO A 145 11.05 -12.13 3.61
C PRO A 145 11.26 -10.93 2.67
N ARG A 146 10.22 -10.58 1.89
CA ARG A 146 10.26 -9.47 0.94
C ARG A 146 10.33 -8.10 1.62
N LEU A 147 9.72 -7.94 2.78
CA LEU A 147 9.83 -6.71 3.58
C LEU A 147 11.17 -6.66 4.33
N ARG A 148 11.58 -7.78 4.92
CA ARG A 148 12.86 -7.88 5.66
C ARG A 148 14.09 -7.67 4.78
N ALA A 149 13.97 -7.93 3.48
CA ALA A 149 15.04 -7.68 2.50
C ALA A 149 15.21 -6.20 2.14
N LEU A 150 14.28 -5.32 2.52
CA LEU A 150 14.40 -3.89 2.26
C LEU A 150 15.42 -3.25 3.20
N GLN A 151 16.22 -2.33 2.68
CA GLN A 151 17.17 -1.55 3.49
C GLN A 151 16.47 -0.76 4.61
N GLN A 152 15.22 -0.34 4.38
CA GLN A 152 14.40 0.42 5.32
C GLN A 152 13.66 -0.49 6.33
N TRP A 153 14.01 -1.77 6.40
CA TRP A 153 13.38 -2.72 7.32
C TRP A 153 13.26 -2.21 8.77
N PRO A 154 14.28 -1.60 9.39
CA PRO A 154 14.14 -1.10 10.76
C PRO A 154 12.99 -0.08 10.95
N VAL A 155 12.76 0.78 9.95
CA VAL A 155 11.67 1.77 9.97
C VAL A 155 10.31 1.08 9.77
N ILE A 156 10.24 0.09 8.88
CA ILE A 156 9.04 -0.72 8.66
C ILE A 156 8.69 -1.53 9.91
N GLU A 157 9.68 -2.18 10.52
CA GLU A 157 9.50 -2.94 11.74
C GLU A 157 9.00 -2.07 12.88
N ALA A 158 9.58 -0.89 13.07
CA ALA A 158 9.09 0.08 14.05
C ALA A 158 7.65 0.52 13.76
N ALA A 159 7.30 0.77 12.48
CA ALA A 159 5.95 1.12 12.08
C ALA A 159 4.94 -0.01 12.31
N LEU A 160 5.36 -1.27 12.25
CA LEU A 160 4.55 -2.46 12.56
C LEU A 160 4.42 -2.74 14.07
N VAL A 161 5.22 -2.09 14.92
CA VAL A 161 5.31 -2.35 16.38
C VAL A 161 4.82 -1.16 17.23
N ASN A 162 4.60 0.01 16.64
CA ASN A 162 4.21 1.22 17.36
C ASN A 162 2.94 1.01 18.22
N ALA A 163 2.85 1.64 19.40
CA ALA A 163 1.67 1.60 20.27
C ALA A 163 0.37 2.02 19.57
N ALA A 164 0.44 2.84 18.52
CA ALA A 164 -0.70 3.13 17.65
C ALA A 164 -1.20 1.87 16.88
N VAL A 165 -0.31 0.95 16.52
CA VAL A 165 -0.64 -0.39 16.03
C VAL A 165 -1.12 -1.29 17.17
N ALA A 166 -0.63 -1.10 18.40
CA ALA A 166 -1.11 -1.85 19.57
C ALA A 166 -2.56 -1.48 19.98
N GLU A 167 -2.97 -0.21 19.83
CA GLU A 167 -4.39 0.19 19.95
C GLU A 167 -5.27 -0.44 18.85
N TRP A 168 -4.72 -0.70 17.66
CA TRP A 168 -5.40 -1.41 16.57
C TRP A 168 -5.41 -2.95 16.76
N GLN A 169 -4.39 -3.53 17.39
CA GLN A 169 -4.20 -4.98 17.51
C GLN A 169 -5.31 -5.73 18.26
N GLY A 170 -5.99 -5.07 19.21
CA GLY A 170 -6.91 -5.77 20.11
C GLY A 170 -8.31 -6.07 19.53
N ALA A 171 -8.83 -5.22 18.66
CA ALA A 171 -10.20 -5.34 18.14
C ALA A 171 -10.28 -5.32 16.60
N TRP A 172 -9.29 -4.73 15.93
CA TRP A 172 -9.31 -4.48 14.49
C TRP A 172 -8.66 -5.62 13.69
N ASP A 173 -7.54 -6.16 14.14
CA ASP A 173 -6.74 -7.10 13.35
C ASP A 173 -7.24 -8.55 13.38
N GLU A 174 -7.71 -9.09 14.52
CA GLU A 174 -8.14 -10.50 14.59
C GLU A 174 -9.45 -10.76 13.83
N GLN A 175 -10.39 -9.83 13.88
CA GLN A 175 -11.72 -10.00 13.28
C GLN A 175 -11.75 -9.60 11.79
N TRP A 176 -10.86 -8.69 11.33
CA TRP A 176 -10.97 -8.06 9.99
C TRP A 176 -9.73 -8.28 9.11
N ALA A 177 -8.65 -8.88 9.61
CA ALA A 177 -7.56 -9.39 8.74
C ALA A 177 -8.05 -10.52 7.81
N GLN A 178 -9.12 -11.23 8.20
CA GLN A 178 -9.74 -12.28 7.40
C GLN A 178 -10.77 -11.78 6.37
N GLY A 179 -11.03 -10.46 6.33
CA GLY A 179 -11.85 -9.84 5.30
C GLY A 179 -13.35 -9.74 5.62
N GLU A 180 -13.83 -10.15 6.80
CA GLU A 180 -15.23 -9.93 7.16
C GLU A 180 -15.44 -8.55 7.79
N GLY A 181 -16.13 -7.68 7.05
CA GLY A 181 -16.90 -6.55 7.57
C GLY A 181 -16.40 -5.16 7.19
N TRP A 182 -15.12 -4.97 6.82
CA TRP A 182 -14.53 -3.62 6.64
C TRP A 182 -15.20 -2.90 5.48
N GLU A 183 -15.80 -3.67 4.57
CA GLU A 183 -16.69 -3.24 3.50
C GLU A 183 -17.87 -2.40 4.01
N ALA A 184 -18.38 -2.65 5.22
CA ALA A 184 -19.46 -1.87 5.84
C ALA A 184 -19.04 -0.41 6.11
N HIS A 185 -17.74 -0.13 6.29
CA HIS A 185 -17.22 1.23 6.41
C HIS A 185 -16.97 1.90 5.06
N CYS A 186 -16.69 1.14 4.00
CA CYS A 186 -16.58 1.69 2.65
C CYS A 186 -17.95 1.88 1.96
N GLY A 187 -18.96 1.11 2.37
CA GLY A 187 -20.33 1.17 1.88
C GLY A 187 -21.26 2.09 2.67
N GLY A 188 -20.86 2.53 3.88
CA GLY A 188 -21.56 3.58 4.59
C GLY A 188 -21.29 4.94 3.95
N ASP A 189 -22.29 5.84 3.97
CA ASP A 189 -22.25 7.18 3.34
C ASP A 189 -21.13 8.11 3.88
N GLY A 190 -20.24 7.63 4.75
CA GLY A 190 -19.02 8.27 5.22
C GLY A 190 -17.91 8.34 4.18
N ARG A 191 -18.23 8.63 2.91
CA ARG A 191 -17.24 9.19 1.99
C ARG A 191 -16.65 10.43 2.67
N LEU A 192 -15.34 10.64 2.57
CA LEU A 192 -14.62 11.85 3.01
C LEU A 192 -15.18 13.10 2.31
N GLY A 193 -16.36 13.53 2.73
CA GLY A 193 -17.26 14.38 1.98
C GLY A 193 -18.36 14.91 2.87
N ALA A 194 -18.00 15.37 4.07
CA ALA A 194 -18.69 16.40 4.83
C ALA A 194 -17.91 16.64 6.13
N LEU A 195 -16.80 17.35 6.04
CA LEU A 195 -16.38 18.18 7.16
C LEU A 195 -16.77 19.60 6.77
N ALA A 196 -17.91 20.03 7.30
CA ALA A 196 -18.25 21.44 7.44
C ALA A 196 -17.39 22.07 8.55
#